data_AF-A0A820R2F6-F1
#
_entry.id   AF-A0A820R2F6-F1
#
_cell.length_a   1.000
_cell.length_b   1.000
_cell.length_c   1.000
_cell.angle_alpha   90.00
_cell.angle_beta   90.00
_cell.angle_gamma   90.00
#
_symmetry.space_group_name_H-M   'P 1'
#
loop_
_entity.id
_entity.type
_entity.pdbx_description
1 polymer ?
#
loop_
_entity_poly.entity_id
_entity_poly.type
_entity_poly.pdbx_seq_one_letter_code
_entity_poly.pdbx_strand_id
1 'polypeptide(L)'
;NNLFQLKYFSLICYNHTCTYDNRIIPLLHRMLNLEQLLVCLTIRNRNGLIDGTHLQNEILIYMPFLNNFACDIRTRNLNNGLLPILSNDDIQQTLSNIRYGPMIGSIRYFLTNSVLCHVFTLPFAFDRL
;
A
#
# COMPACT_ATOMS: atom_id res chain seq x y z
N ASN A 1 6.14 23.75 10.40
CA ASN A 1 5.48 22.53 9.88
C ASN A 1 5.39 22.67 8.37
N ASN A 2 6.44 22.32 7.63
CA ASN A 2 6.57 22.58 6.18
C ASN A 2 6.08 21.42 5.29
N LEU A 3 5.25 20.52 5.81
CA LEU A 3 4.76 19.35 5.06
C LEU A 3 3.98 19.75 3.80
N PHE A 4 3.34 20.92 3.79
CA PHE A 4 2.66 21.48 2.61
C PHE A 4 3.61 21.91 1.49
N GLN A 5 4.91 22.04 1.73
CA GLN A 5 5.89 22.38 0.69
C GLN A 5 6.59 21.15 0.12
N LEU A 6 6.35 19.98 0.71
CA LEU A 6 7.04 18.75 0.35
C LEU A 6 6.47 18.20 -0.96
N LYS A 7 7.31 18.13 -2.00
CA LYS A 7 6.95 17.57 -3.31
C LYS A 7 7.32 16.10 -3.47
N TYR A 8 8.29 15.64 -2.69
CA TYR A 8 8.86 14.30 -2.79
C TYR A 8 8.91 13.67 -1.40
N PHE A 9 8.39 12.44 -1.27
CA PHE A 9 8.47 11.70 -0.02
C PHE A 9 8.67 10.21 -0.25
N SER A 10 9.53 9.62 0.59
CA SER A 10 9.74 8.18 0.64
C SER A 10 9.47 7.70 2.05
N LEU A 11 8.50 6.80 2.19
CA LEU A 11 8.19 6.12 3.43
C LEU A 11 8.66 4.67 3.34
N ILE A 12 9.76 4.36 4.02
CA ILE A 12 10.36 3.04 4.01
C ILE A 12 10.37 2.49 5.44
N CYS A 13 9.71 1.36 5.65
CA CYS A 13 9.69 0.64 6.90
C CYS A 13 9.97 -0.85 6.63
N TYR A 14 11.23 -1.24 6.82
CA TYR A 14 11.67 -2.63 6.64
C TYR A 14 11.21 -3.55 7.78
N ASN A 15 11.02 -2.99 8.97
CA ASN A 15 10.37 -3.69 10.07
C ASN A 15 8.85 -3.70 9.89
N HIS A 16 8.18 -4.63 10.56
CA HIS A 16 6.73 -4.65 10.53
C HIS A 16 6.16 -3.48 11.35
N THR A 17 5.10 -2.85 10.84
CA THR A 17 4.32 -1.83 11.54
C THR A 17 2.90 -2.31 11.80
N CYS A 18 2.37 -1.98 12.98
CA CYS A 18 0.95 -2.16 13.33
C CYS A 18 0.20 -0.82 13.36
N THR A 19 0.83 0.26 12.88
CA THR A 19 0.32 1.64 13.02
C THR A 19 -0.07 2.26 11.69
N TYR A 20 -0.27 1.43 10.66
CA TYR A 20 -0.58 1.88 9.31
C TYR A 20 -1.82 2.80 9.27
N ASP A 21 -2.97 2.31 9.75
CA ASP A 21 -4.22 3.09 9.71
C ASP A 21 -4.16 4.32 10.63
N ASN A 22 -3.54 4.21 11.80
CA ASN A 22 -3.58 5.26 12.82
C ASN A 22 -2.46 6.32 12.72
N ARG A 23 -1.38 6.04 11.97
CA ARG A 23 -0.23 6.95 11.88
C ARG A 23 0.22 7.21 10.44
N ILE A 24 0.30 6.17 9.61
CA ILE A 24 0.82 6.32 8.24
C ILE A 24 -0.21 7.02 7.36
N ILE A 25 -1.46 6.55 7.36
CA ILE A 25 -2.54 7.18 6.57
C ILE A 25 -2.72 8.67 6.95
N PRO A 26 -2.89 9.03 8.24
CA PRO A 26 -3.00 10.45 8.63
C PRO A 26 -1.77 11.29 8.29
N LEU A 27 -0.56 10.72 8.31
CA LEU A 27 0.65 11.43 7.90
C LEU A 27 0.60 11.75 6.41
N LEU A 28 0.27 10.75 5.59
CA LEU A 28 0.17 10.88 4.14
C LEU A 28 -0.91 11.89 3.73
N HIS A 29 -2.07 11.90 4.39
CA HIS A 29 -3.14 12.88 4.17
C HIS A 29 -2.72 14.33 4.41
N ARG A 30 -1.69 14.57 5.24
CA ARG A 30 -1.18 15.93 5.49
C ARG A 30 -0.22 16.43 4.42
N MET A 31 0.20 15.57 3.50
CA MET A 31 1.16 15.86 2.44
C MET A 31 0.46 16.06 1.10
N LEU A 32 -0.54 16.94 1.08
CA LEU A 32 -1.46 17.15 -0.06
C LEU A 32 -0.76 17.58 -1.36
N ASN A 33 0.39 18.24 -1.26
CA ASN A 33 1.15 18.80 -2.39
C ASN A 33 2.24 17.86 -2.91
N LEU A 34 2.20 16.58 -2.52
CA LEU A 34 3.13 15.58 -3.05
C LEU A 34 2.94 15.37 -4.54
N GLU A 35 4.04 15.46 -5.26
CA GLU A 35 4.13 15.12 -6.68
C GLU A 35 4.70 13.70 -6.87
N GLN A 36 5.54 13.24 -5.93
CA GLN A 36 6.11 11.89 -5.95
C GLN A 36 6.09 11.22 -4.57
N LEU A 37 5.64 9.96 -4.54
CA LEU A 37 5.55 9.15 -3.33
C LEU A 37 6.09 7.74 -3.58
N LEU A 38 7.04 7.32 -2.75
CA LEU A 38 7.47 5.92 -2.62
C LEU A 38 7.01 5.36 -1.27
N VAL A 39 6.31 4.22 -1.27
CA VAL A 39 5.86 3.54 -0.05
C VAL A 39 6.36 2.11 -0.02
N CYS A 40 7.29 1.79 0.89
CA CYS A 40 7.80 0.45 1.11
C CYS A 40 7.47 0.03 2.55
N LEU A 41 6.46 -0.83 2.73
CA LEU A 41 5.94 -1.17 4.06
C LEU A 41 5.71 -2.66 4.23
N THR A 42 6.02 -3.17 5.42
CA THR A 42 5.48 -4.43 5.92
C THR A 42 4.52 -4.16 7.07
N ILE A 43 3.28 -4.58 6.95
CA ILE A 43 2.19 -4.27 7.87
C ILE A 43 1.70 -5.56 8.51
N ARG A 44 1.47 -5.53 9.82
CA ARG A 44 0.94 -6.66 10.59
C ARG A 44 -0.29 -6.24 11.40
N ASN A 45 -1.13 -7.23 11.72
CA ASN A 45 -2.27 -7.08 12.62
C ASN A 45 -3.23 -5.96 12.17
N ARG A 46 -3.40 -5.81 10.86
CA ARG A 46 -4.36 -4.87 10.29
C ARG A 46 -5.70 -5.56 10.10
N ASN A 47 -6.79 -4.82 10.25
CA ASN A 47 -8.11 -5.32 9.85
C ASN A 47 -8.25 -5.16 8.33
N GLY A 48 -8.14 -6.27 7.60
CA GLY A 48 -8.27 -6.28 6.14
C GLY A 48 -6.96 -6.10 5.39
N LEU A 49 -6.98 -6.53 4.13
CA LEU A 49 -5.84 -6.45 3.22
C LEU A 49 -5.71 -5.03 2.65
N ILE A 50 -4.53 -4.72 2.15
CA ILE A 50 -4.32 -3.54 1.31
C ILE A 50 -4.34 -4.04 -0.13
N ASP A 51 -5.41 -3.70 -0.82
CA ASP A 51 -5.65 -3.96 -2.23
C ASP A 51 -5.70 -2.62 -3.00
N GLY A 52 -6.01 -2.66 -4.29
CA GLY A 52 -6.08 -1.45 -5.09
C GLY A 52 -7.21 -0.50 -4.67
N THR A 53 -8.34 -1.04 -4.20
CA THR A 53 -9.46 -0.24 -3.67
C THR A 53 -9.04 0.55 -2.45
N HIS A 54 -8.36 -0.10 -1.51
CA HIS A 54 -7.80 0.54 -0.34
C HIS A 54 -6.80 1.64 -0.73
N LEU A 55 -5.83 1.34 -1.60
CA LEU A 55 -4.85 2.33 -2.04
C LEU A 55 -5.54 3.55 -2.64
N GLN A 56 -6.54 3.33 -3.47
CA GLN A 56 -7.31 4.41 -4.10
C GLN A 56 -8.02 5.27 -3.06
N ASN A 57 -8.77 4.64 -2.15
CA ASN A 57 -9.65 5.35 -1.21
C ASN A 57 -8.90 6.00 -0.05
N GLU A 58 -7.79 5.40 0.41
CA GLU A 58 -7.10 5.85 1.62
C GLU A 58 -5.82 6.64 1.33
N ILE A 59 -5.25 6.56 0.13
CA ILE A 59 -4.01 7.27 -0.22
C ILE A 59 -4.22 8.15 -1.44
N LEU A 60 -4.55 7.54 -2.58
CA LEU A 60 -4.41 8.21 -3.88
C LEU A 60 -5.45 9.32 -4.08
N ILE A 61 -6.69 9.15 -3.59
CA ILE A 61 -7.73 10.18 -3.70
C ILE A 61 -7.38 11.48 -2.97
N TYR A 62 -6.56 11.41 -1.92
CA TYR A 62 -6.13 12.56 -1.12
C TYR A 62 -4.89 13.27 -1.67
N MET A 63 -4.31 12.80 -2.78
CA MET A 63 -3.08 13.33 -3.35
C MET A 63 -3.31 13.80 -4.79
N PRO A 64 -4.03 14.91 -5.00
CA PRO A 64 -4.43 15.36 -6.33
C PRO A 64 -3.24 15.71 -7.24
N PHE A 65 -2.13 16.15 -6.66
CA PHE A 65 -0.91 16.54 -7.38
C PHE A 65 0.07 15.39 -7.60
N LEU A 66 -0.24 14.18 -7.10
CA LEU A 66 0.64 13.04 -7.21
C LEU A 66 0.69 12.56 -8.66
N ASN A 67 1.86 12.68 -9.26
CA ASN A 67 2.16 12.31 -10.64
C ASN A 67 2.94 10.98 -10.70
N ASN A 68 3.71 10.67 -9.66
CA ASN A 68 4.48 9.44 -9.56
C ASN A 68 4.20 8.73 -8.24
N PHE A 69 3.75 7.49 -8.31
CA PHE A 69 3.51 6.66 -7.15
C PHE A 69 4.17 5.30 -7.35
N ALA A 70 5.08 4.95 -6.44
CA ALA A 70 5.72 3.65 -6.38
C ALA A 70 5.43 2.99 -5.04
N CYS A 71 5.20 1.68 -5.04
CA CYS A 71 4.99 0.96 -3.78
C CYS A 71 5.53 -0.47 -3.79
N ASP A 72 5.86 -0.94 -2.59
CA ASP A 72 6.05 -2.33 -2.20
C ASP A 72 5.44 -2.50 -0.81
N ILE A 73 4.18 -2.93 -0.78
CA ILE A 73 3.37 -3.03 0.45
C ILE A 73 3.02 -4.49 0.68
N ARG A 74 3.48 -5.02 1.81
CA ARG A 74 3.17 -6.37 2.29
C ARG A 74 2.26 -6.26 3.51
N THR A 75 1.08 -6.86 3.45
CA THR A 75 0.14 -6.92 4.59
C THR A 75 0.00 -8.35 5.05
N ARG A 76 0.35 -8.64 6.31
CA ARG A 76 0.13 -9.94 6.94
C ARG A 76 -0.92 -9.83 8.02
N ASN A 77 -2.01 -10.56 7.85
CA ASN A 77 -3.11 -10.60 8.80
C ASN A 77 -3.38 -12.03 9.28
N LEU A 78 -3.96 -12.13 10.48
CA LEU A 78 -4.60 -13.37 10.93
C LEU A 78 -5.92 -13.53 10.18
N ASN A 79 -6.07 -14.64 9.47
CA ASN A 79 -7.31 -15.06 8.85
C ASN A 79 -8.20 -15.71 9.92
N ASN A 80 -8.89 -14.88 10.71
CA ASN A 80 -9.85 -15.35 11.71
C ASN A 80 -11.19 -15.81 11.08
N GLY A 81 -11.21 -16.12 9.77
CA GLY A 81 -12.42 -16.47 9.02
C GLY A 81 -13.31 -15.27 8.65
N LEU A 82 -12.89 -14.04 8.96
CA LEU A 82 -13.64 -12.81 8.69
C LEU A 82 -13.35 -12.19 7.32
N LEU A 83 -12.28 -12.65 6.65
CA LEU A 83 -11.94 -12.15 5.32
C LEU A 83 -12.45 -13.12 4.26
N PRO A 84 -13.08 -12.62 3.18
CA PRO A 84 -13.40 -13.46 2.04
C PRO A 84 -12.11 -14.10 1.50
N ILE A 85 -12.22 -15.35 1.03
CA ILE A 85 -11.12 -16.03 0.36
C ILE A 85 -11.00 -15.41 -1.04
N LEU A 86 -10.03 -14.49 -1.18
CA LEU A 86 -9.65 -13.86 -2.43
C LEU A 86 -8.54 -14.67 -3.14
N SER A 87 -8.60 -14.72 -4.45
CA SER A 87 -7.57 -15.23 -5.35
C SER A 87 -6.56 -14.12 -5.74
N ASN A 88 -5.48 -14.49 -6.43
CA ASN A 88 -4.56 -13.50 -7.01
C ASN A 88 -5.27 -12.62 -8.04
N ASP A 89 -6.17 -13.20 -8.83
CA ASP A 89 -6.90 -12.48 -9.88
C ASP A 89 -7.84 -11.45 -9.26
N ASP A 90 -8.48 -11.76 -8.14
CA ASP A 90 -9.32 -10.80 -7.41
C ASP A 90 -8.51 -9.59 -6.95
N ILE A 91 -7.34 -9.80 -6.34
CA ILE A 91 -6.46 -8.69 -5.93
C ILE A 91 -5.95 -7.93 -7.15
N GLN A 92 -5.53 -8.63 -8.20
CA GLN A 92 -5.02 -8.01 -9.42
C GLN A 92 -6.10 -7.15 -10.10
N GLN A 93 -7.36 -7.58 -10.07
CA GLN A 93 -8.49 -6.83 -10.61
C GLN A 93 -8.66 -5.49 -9.88
N THR A 94 -8.49 -5.45 -8.55
CA THR A 94 -8.58 -4.17 -7.80
C THR A 94 -7.50 -3.16 -8.21
N LEU A 95 -6.38 -3.61 -8.74
CA LEU A 95 -5.24 -2.77 -9.15
C LEU A 95 -5.36 -2.27 -10.59
N SER A 96 -6.23 -2.88 -11.40
CA SER A 96 -6.32 -2.63 -12.86
C SER A 96 -6.64 -1.18 -13.24
N ASN A 97 -7.34 -0.44 -12.37
CA ASN A 97 -7.79 0.93 -12.62
C ASN A 97 -6.88 2.00 -11.99
N ILE A 98 -5.73 1.63 -11.43
CA ILE A 98 -4.83 2.60 -10.80
C ILE A 98 -3.98 3.29 -11.87
N ARG A 99 -4.01 4.63 -11.89
CA ARG A 99 -3.39 5.48 -12.92
C ARG A 99 -1.86 5.55 -12.91
N TYR A 100 -1.18 4.84 -12.01
CA TYR A 100 0.23 5.05 -11.68
C TYR A 100 1.19 4.00 -12.25
N GLY A 101 0.79 3.37 -13.36
CA GLY A 101 1.57 2.35 -14.04
C GLY A 101 1.18 0.92 -13.61
N PRO A 102 1.85 -0.09 -14.18
CA PRO A 102 1.52 -1.48 -13.91
C PRO A 102 1.78 -1.81 -12.45
N MET A 103 0.74 -2.28 -11.77
CA MET A 103 0.81 -2.80 -10.41
C MET A 103 0.53 -4.29 -10.41
N ILE A 104 1.23 -5.01 -9.54
CA ILE A 104 1.07 -6.44 -9.34
C ILE A 104 0.54 -6.67 -7.92
N GLY A 105 -0.49 -7.50 -7.84
CA GLY A 105 -1.06 -7.98 -6.59
C GLY A 105 -0.87 -9.48 -6.47
N SER A 106 -0.53 -9.94 -5.28
CA SER A 106 -0.53 -11.37 -4.96
C SER A 106 -1.02 -11.61 -3.55
N ILE A 107 -1.66 -12.76 -3.36
CA ILE A 107 -2.17 -13.23 -2.09
C ILE A 107 -1.71 -14.66 -1.82
N ARG A 108 -1.34 -14.92 -0.56
CA ARG A 108 -0.92 -16.25 -0.11
C ARG A 108 -1.56 -16.56 1.24
N TYR A 109 -2.23 -17.70 1.30
CA TYR A 109 -2.76 -18.26 2.54
C TYR A 109 -1.77 -19.25 3.13
N PHE A 110 -1.61 -19.20 4.45
CA PHE A 110 -0.76 -20.10 5.20
C PHE A 110 -1.61 -20.98 6.11
N LEU A 111 -1.09 -22.18 6.41
CA LEU A 111 -1.71 -23.15 7.32
C LEU A 111 -1.95 -22.60 8.74
N THR A 112 -1.23 -21.54 9.12
CA THR A 112 -1.31 -20.90 10.44
C THR A 112 -2.47 -19.91 10.57
N ASN A 113 -3.54 -20.06 9.77
CA ASN A 113 -4.62 -19.09 9.66
C ASN A 113 -4.08 -17.68 9.47
N SER A 114 -3.11 -17.51 8.57
CA SER A 114 -2.60 -16.20 8.21
C SER A 114 -2.67 -16.01 6.71
N VAL A 115 -2.82 -14.76 6.31
CA VAL A 115 -2.86 -14.35 4.91
C VAL A 115 -1.83 -13.26 4.70
N LEU A 116 -1.09 -13.35 3.59
CA LEU A 116 -0.20 -12.30 3.11
C LEU A 116 -0.78 -11.77 1.81
N CYS A 117 -1.03 -10.47 1.77
CA CYS A 117 -1.23 -9.73 0.53
C CYS A 117 0.03 -8.92 0.22
N HIS A 118 0.45 -8.90 -1.03
CA HIS A 118 1.59 -8.13 -1.51
C HIS A 118 1.18 -7.35 -2.76
N VAL A 119 1.29 -6.03 -2.68
CA VAL A 119 1.02 -5.09 -3.77
C VAL A 119 2.29 -4.31 -4.07
N PHE A 120 2.70 -4.25 -5.35
CA PHE A 120 3.88 -3.50 -5.76
C PHE A 120 3.79 -2.96 -7.19
N THR A 121 4.50 -1.87 -7.48
CA THR A 121 4.59 -1.24 -8.81
C THR A 121 5.74 -1.80 -9.65
N LEU A 122 5.57 -1.88 -10.98
CA LEU A 122 6.62 -2.26 -11.93
C LEU A 122 7.07 -1.09 -12.83
N PRO A 123 8.37 -1.00 -13.20
CA PRO A 123 9.48 -1.71 -12.56
C PRO A 123 9.62 -1.22 -11.11
N PHE A 124 9.72 -2.15 -10.16
CA PHE A 124 10.06 -1.76 -8.81
C PHE A 124 11.54 -1.43 -8.80
N ALA A 125 11.90 -0.19 -8.47
CA ALA A 125 13.28 0.27 -8.44
C ALA A 125 14.05 -0.35 -7.25
N PHE A 126 14.27 -1.67 -7.28
CA PHE A 126 15.16 -2.37 -6.36
C PHE A 126 16.58 -1.78 -6.41
N ASP A 127 17.01 -1.30 -7.58
CA ASP A 127 18.34 -0.71 -7.80
C ASP A 127 18.56 0.64 -7.07
N ARG A 128 17.54 1.19 -6.41
CA ARG A 128 17.62 2.47 -5.67
C ARG A 128 17.38 2.32 -4.16
N LEU A 129 17.29 1.10 -3.65
CA LEU A 129 17.13 0.80 -2.21
C LEU A 129 18.46 0.36 -1.59
#